data_AF-A0A5B0H6V2-F1
#
_entry.id   AF-A0A5B0H6V2-F1
#
_cell.length_a   1.000
_cell.length_b   1.000
_cell.length_c   1.000
_cell.angle_alpha   90.00
_cell.angle_beta   90.00
_cell.angle_gamma   90.00
#
_symmetry.space_group_name_H-M   'P 1'
#
loop_
_entity.id
_entity.type
_entity.pdbx_description
1 polymer ?
#
loop_
_entity_poly.entity_id
_entity_poly.type
_entity_poly.pdbx_seq_one_letter_code
_entity_poly.pdbx_strand_id
1 'polypeptide(L)'
;MVLAFGHRDITQVIAPLVAVADLVVWVSWFLAVYGATLLLAATAAGVGLLWHLGRSRCELPAWVAPGEAEESRRDVIPDERAVINALRNMNIPALNRKFREGWAPRWVMPPTHDGKGWHCQLLLPEGVTVEMINNNKPVLAHNLLRLPVEVWPTEPRDKPGVMDLWTADQGSLTKPIAPWPLLRDGTADYFKGVPVGVDPRGKLVLGRLFAANWGVAGMMGSGKSTLIITALLGAILDPLVEVDVYCMAVNADYDPLKPRLRTLFVSDDPEQIPTVLDALRGLMSELSERGRKLQA
;
A
#
# COMPACT_ATOMS: atom_id res chain seq x y z
N MET A 1 79.63 47.28 -9.33
CA MET A 1 80.68 47.24 -10.37
C MET A 1 81.61 48.47 -10.36
N VAL A 2 81.86 49.12 -9.20
CA VAL A 2 82.83 50.23 -9.08
C VAL A 2 83.76 50.11 -7.85
N LEU A 3 83.59 49.11 -6.99
CA LEU A 3 84.49 48.84 -5.84
C LEU A 3 85.40 47.61 -5.99
N ALA A 4 85.29 46.86 -7.09
CA ALA A 4 86.08 45.63 -7.33
C ALA A 4 87.30 45.82 -8.25
N PHE A 5 87.70 47.07 -8.54
CA PHE A 5 88.92 47.38 -9.31
C PHE A 5 90.12 47.76 -8.43
N GLY A 6 89.95 47.85 -7.10
CA GLY A 6 91.00 48.25 -6.16
C GLY A 6 91.62 47.13 -5.33
N HIS A 7 90.87 46.06 -5.03
CA HIS A 7 91.36 44.91 -4.27
C HIS A 7 90.95 43.64 -5.03
N ARG A 8 91.93 42.80 -5.38
CA ARG A 8 91.77 41.56 -6.17
C ARG A 8 90.95 40.51 -5.42
N ASP A 9 89.67 40.78 -5.17
CA ASP A 9 88.77 39.85 -4.51
C ASP A 9 87.51 39.61 -5.35
N ILE A 10 87.57 38.53 -6.13
CA ILE A 10 86.49 38.01 -6.99
C ILE A 10 85.24 37.65 -6.17
N THR A 11 85.41 37.41 -4.87
CA THR A 11 84.37 37.11 -3.91
C THR A 11 83.31 38.21 -3.79
N GLN A 12 83.66 39.49 -4.01
CA GLN A 12 82.70 40.61 -3.90
C GLN A 12 81.72 40.72 -5.09
N VAL A 13 82.04 40.13 -6.24
CA VAL A 13 81.14 40.08 -7.41
C VAL A 13 80.31 38.80 -7.41
N ILE A 14 80.86 37.70 -6.91
CA ILE A 14 80.18 36.41 -6.82
C ILE A 14 79.22 36.35 -5.63
N ALA A 15 79.54 37.00 -4.50
CA ALA A 15 78.72 36.99 -3.29
C ALA A 15 77.25 37.38 -3.51
N PRO A 16 76.90 38.48 -4.21
CA PRO A 16 75.49 38.80 -4.47
C PRO A 16 74.81 37.80 -5.41
N LEU A 17 75.53 37.18 -6.34
CA LEU A 17 74.98 36.17 -7.25
C LEU A 17 74.69 34.85 -6.50
N VAL A 18 75.60 34.42 -5.63
CA VAL A 18 75.43 33.26 -4.76
C VAL A 18 74.31 33.50 -3.75
N ALA A 19 74.21 34.71 -3.18
CA ALA A 19 73.11 35.06 -2.28
C ALA A 19 71.74 34.99 -2.97
N VAL A 20 71.64 35.40 -4.25
CA VAL A 20 70.40 35.25 -5.03
C VAL A 20 70.11 33.79 -5.33
N ALA A 21 71.11 32.99 -5.69
CA ALA A 21 70.95 31.55 -5.91
C ALA A 21 70.50 30.83 -4.63
N ASP A 22 71.13 31.13 -3.49
CA ASP A 22 70.77 30.59 -2.17
C ASP A 22 69.37 31.02 -1.74
N LEU A 23 68.95 32.25 -2.06
CA LEU A 23 67.59 32.71 -1.83
C LEU A 23 66.58 31.90 -2.66
N VAL A 24 66.87 31.66 -3.94
CA VAL A 24 65.98 30.86 -4.82
C VAL A 24 65.91 29.41 -4.33
N VAL A 25 67.05 28.83 -3.96
CA VAL A 25 67.11 27.48 -3.40
C VAL A 25 66.33 27.42 -2.08
N TRP A 26 66.51 28.40 -1.19
CA TRP A 26 65.81 28.47 0.08
C TRP A 26 64.29 28.66 -0.09
N VAL A 27 63.85 29.56 -0.98
CA VAL A 27 62.43 29.75 -1.29
C VAL A 27 61.83 28.49 -1.91
N SER A 28 62.55 27.82 -2.82
CA SER A 28 62.08 26.58 -3.44
C SER A 28 61.98 25.44 -2.42
N TRP A 29 62.95 25.30 -1.51
CA TRP A 29 62.92 24.34 -0.42
C TRP A 29 61.80 24.66 0.57
N PHE A 30 61.63 25.93 0.94
CA PHE A 30 60.57 26.39 1.84
C PHE A 30 59.19 26.11 1.25
N LEU A 31 58.95 26.43 -0.02
CA LEU A 31 57.70 26.13 -0.71
C LEU A 31 57.48 24.62 -0.86
N ALA A 32 58.52 23.85 -1.14
CA ALA A 32 58.41 22.40 -1.26
C ALA A 32 58.08 21.73 0.07
N VAL A 33 58.79 22.09 1.15
CA VAL A 33 58.57 21.51 2.47
C VAL A 33 57.25 21.97 3.07
N TYR A 34 56.99 23.29 3.06
CA TYR A 34 55.78 23.84 3.67
C TYR A 34 54.53 23.54 2.82
N GLY A 35 54.68 23.50 1.50
CA GLY A 35 53.63 23.05 0.59
C GLY A 35 53.31 21.57 0.78
N ALA A 36 54.32 20.71 0.90
CA ALA A 36 54.12 19.28 1.16
C ALA A 36 53.46 19.03 2.52
N THR A 37 53.87 19.73 3.58
CA THR A 37 53.26 19.57 4.90
C THR A 37 51.82 20.08 4.93
N LEU A 38 51.50 21.19 4.28
CA LEU A 38 50.12 21.68 4.14
C LEU A 38 49.24 20.70 3.36
N LEU A 39 49.78 20.12 2.28
CA LEU A 39 49.04 19.17 1.44
C LEU A 39 48.80 17.84 2.19
N LEU A 40 49.78 17.37 2.95
CA LEU A 40 49.63 16.22 3.85
C LEU A 40 48.63 16.51 5.00
N ALA A 41 48.67 17.70 5.59
CA ALA A 41 47.72 18.09 6.63
C ALA A 41 46.29 18.19 6.07
N ALA A 42 46.12 18.77 4.89
CA ALA A 42 44.82 18.89 4.21
C ALA A 42 44.25 17.52 3.82
N THR A 43 45.08 16.62 3.32
CA THR A 43 44.65 15.24 2.99
C THR A 43 44.29 14.45 4.25
N ALA A 44 45.08 14.54 5.31
CA ALA A 44 44.77 13.92 6.60
C ALA A 44 43.47 14.47 7.21
N ALA A 45 43.27 15.79 7.16
CA ALA A 45 42.02 16.42 7.58
C ALA A 45 40.83 15.95 6.74
N GLY A 46 40.99 15.85 5.41
CA GLY A 46 39.96 15.33 4.50
C GLY A 46 39.57 13.89 4.82
N VAL A 47 40.54 13.01 5.07
CA VAL A 47 40.30 11.63 5.49
C VAL A 47 39.60 11.57 6.84
N GLY A 48 40.02 12.39 7.81
CA GLY A 48 39.36 12.49 9.12
C GLY A 48 37.91 12.96 9.03
N LEU A 49 37.63 13.90 8.13
CA LEU A 49 36.29 14.45 7.91
C LEU A 49 35.38 13.42 7.21
N LEU A 50 35.90 12.68 6.22
CA LEU A 50 35.22 11.55 5.60
C LEU A 50 34.95 10.41 6.59
N TRP A 51 35.92 10.11 7.48
CA TRP A 51 35.75 9.10 8.52
C TRP A 51 34.70 9.52 9.55
N HIS A 52 34.69 10.79 9.96
CA HIS A 52 33.69 11.33 10.88
C HIS A 52 32.29 11.33 10.25
N LEU A 53 32.16 11.75 8.99
CA LEU A 53 30.91 11.69 8.22
C LEU A 53 30.41 10.25 8.04
N GLY A 54 31.31 9.30 7.75
CA GLY A 54 30.97 7.88 7.63
C GLY A 54 30.52 7.26 8.97
N ARG A 55 31.06 7.75 10.10
CA ARG A 55 30.67 7.27 11.44
C ARG A 55 29.35 7.88 11.94
N SER A 56 29.01 9.09 11.48
CA SER A 56 27.80 9.81 11.90
C SER A 56 26.61 9.61 10.95
N ARG A 57 26.85 9.17 9.70
CA ARG A 57 25.81 8.73 8.76
C ARG A 57 25.91 7.22 8.54
N CYS A 58 25.27 6.44 9.42
CA CYS A 58 25.09 4.99 9.25
C CYS A 58 23.98 4.64 8.23
N GLU A 59 23.87 5.40 7.13
CA GLU A 59 22.97 5.05 6.03
C GLU A 59 23.83 4.62 4.84
N LEU A 60 23.78 3.33 4.53
CA LEU A 60 24.46 2.77 3.37
C LEU A 60 23.87 3.39 2.09
N PRO A 61 24.70 3.79 1.11
CA PRO A 61 24.21 4.20 -0.20
C PRO A 61 23.33 3.10 -0.79
N ALA A 62 22.21 3.47 -1.42
CA ALA A 62 21.18 2.51 -1.91
C ALA A 62 21.71 1.39 -2.82
N TRP A 63 22.89 1.57 -3.43
CA TRP A 63 23.55 0.59 -4.30
C TRP A 63 24.56 -0.33 -3.60
N VAL A 64 24.96 -0.04 -2.34
CA VAL A 64 25.86 -0.87 -1.50
C VAL A 64 25.13 -1.47 -0.31
N ALA A 65 24.00 -0.87 0.11
CA ALA A 65 23.08 -1.55 1.01
C ALA A 65 22.86 -2.97 0.44
N PRO A 66 23.05 -4.03 1.24
CA PRO A 66 22.44 -5.31 0.90
C PRO A 66 20.99 -4.94 0.60
N GLY A 67 20.56 -5.07 -0.66
CA GLY A 67 19.18 -4.73 -1.04
C GLY A 67 18.30 -5.32 0.03
N GLU A 68 17.48 -4.46 0.67
CA GLU A 68 16.72 -4.78 1.88
C GLU A 68 16.42 -6.26 1.88
N ALA A 69 16.98 -6.99 2.85
CA ALA A 69 16.85 -8.43 2.91
C ALA A 69 15.40 -8.78 2.60
N GLU A 70 15.22 -9.30 1.39
CA GLU A 70 13.96 -9.58 0.76
C GLU A 70 12.94 -10.09 1.76
N GLU A 71 12.00 -9.23 2.18
CA GLU A 71 10.66 -9.70 2.53
C GLU A 71 10.09 -10.55 1.38
N SER A 72 10.61 -10.38 0.15
CA SER A 72 10.27 -11.12 -1.07
C SER A 72 10.78 -12.56 -1.18
N ARG A 73 11.56 -13.12 -0.23
CA ARG A 73 11.91 -14.56 -0.30
C ARG A 73 10.81 -15.49 0.21
N ARG A 74 9.68 -14.93 0.68
CA ARG A 74 8.49 -15.67 1.08
C ARG A 74 7.24 -15.29 0.29
N ASP A 75 7.38 -14.60 -0.84
CA ASP A 75 6.26 -14.51 -1.77
C ASP A 75 6.30 -15.70 -2.71
N VAL A 76 5.65 -16.79 -2.30
CA VAL A 76 5.35 -17.89 -3.23
C VAL A 76 4.38 -17.31 -4.25
N ILE A 77 4.90 -17.05 -5.44
CA ILE A 77 4.06 -16.81 -6.62
C ILE A 77 3.19 -18.05 -6.79
N PRO A 78 1.85 -17.94 -6.81
CA PRO A 78 0.93 -19.05 -7.05
C PRO A 78 1.02 -19.61 -8.48
N ASP A 79 2.21 -20.02 -8.91
CA ASP A 79 2.44 -20.71 -10.17
C ASP A 79 1.87 -22.14 -10.14
N GLU A 80 1.90 -22.82 -11.28
CA GLU A 80 1.32 -24.18 -11.39
C GLU A 80 1.95 -25.14 -10.38
N ARG A 81 3.26 -25.00 -10.13
CA ARG A 81 4.00 -25.87 -9.23
C ARG A 81 3.63 -25.60 -7.78
N ALA A 82 3.53 -24.34 -7.39
CA ALA A 82 3.13 -23.90 -6.05
C ALA A 82 1.73 -24.42 -5.72
N VAL A 83 0.77 -24.25 -6.63
CA VAL A 83 -0.61 -24.74 -6.45
C VAL A 83 -0.62 -26.28 -6.34
N ILE A 84 0.08 -27.00 -7.21
CA ILE A 84 0.17 -28.47 -7.15
C ILE A 84 0.80 -28.94 -5.84
N ASN A 85 1.90 -28.32 -5.43
CA ASN A 85 2.59 -28.65 -4.18
C ASN A 85 1.71 -28.34 -2.96
N ALA A 86 0.97 -27.24 -2.99
CA ALA A 86 0.04 -26.88 -1.94
C ALA A 86 -1.10 -27.90 -1.82
N LEU A 87 -1.70 -28.31 -2.95
CA LEU A 87 -2.71 -29.36 -3.01
C LEU A 87 -2.18 -30.72 -2.52
N ARG A 88 -0.95 -31.07 -2.89
CA ARG A 88 -0.30 -32.32 -2.45
C ARG A 88 -0.12 -32.39 -0.93
N ASN A 89 0.12 -31.23 -0.30
CA ASN A 89 0.41 -31.12 1.13
C ASN A 89 -0.81 -30.67 1.96
N MET A 90 -2.03 -30.79 1.44
CA MET A 90 -3.27 -30.42 2.15
C MET A 90 -3.79 -31.47 3.14
N ASN A 91 -3.13 -32.64 3.21
CA ASN A 91 -3.52 -33.75 4.08
C ASN A 91 -4.95 -34.30 3.83
N ILE A 92 -5.41 -34.29 2.56
CA ILE A 92 -6.67 -34.93 2.16
C ILE A 92 -6.36 -36.36 1.68
N PRO A 93 -6.78 -37.43 2.40
CA PRO A 93 -6.38 -38.79 2.06
C PRO A 93 -6.76 -39.23 0.64
N ALA A 94 -7.94 -38.82 0.19
CA ALA A 94 -8.43 -39.11 -1.17
C ALA A 94 -7.55 -38.46 -2.25
N LEU A 95 -7.16 -37.19 -2.05
CA LEU A 95 -6.29 -36.45 -2.97
C LEU A 95 -4.86 -37.00 -2.96
N ASN A 96 -4.32 -37.31 -1.79
CA ASN A 96 -3.00 -37.91 -1.63
C ASN A 96 -2.90 -39.29 -2.30
N ARG A 97 -3.98 -40.09 -2.24
CA ARG A 97 -4.08 -41.34 -2.99
C ARG A 97 -4.04 -41.09 -4.50
N LYS A 98 -4.81 -40.13 -5.01
CA LYS A 98 -4.81 -39.78 -6.44
C LYS A 98 -3.44 -39.31 -6.93
N PHE A 99 -2.73 -38.50 -6.17
CA PHE A 99 -1.35 -38.13 -6.50
C PHE A 99 -0.39 -39.32 -6.52
N ARG A 100 -0.55 -40.31 -5.63
CA ARG A 100 0.23 -41.56 -5.65
C ARG A 100 -0.10 -42.45 -6.85
N GLU A 101 -1.35 -42.43 -7.31
CA GLU A 101 -1.82 -43.10 -8.54
C GLU A 101 -1.33 -42.40 -9.82
N GLY A 102 -0.57 -41.31 -9.73
CA GLY A 102 -0.02 -40.59 -10.88
C GLY A 102 -0.97 -39.54 -11.46
N TRP A 103 -2.00 -39.12 -10.72
CA TRP A 103 -2.87 -38.03 -11.16
C TRP A 103 -2.07 -36.73 -11.35
N ALA A 104 -2.23 -36.14 -12.53
CA ALA A 104 -1.73 -34.81 -12.85
C ALA A 104 -2.92 -33.89 -13.13
N PRO A 105 -2.97 -32.68 -12.53
CA PRO A 105 -4.06 -31.76 -12.77
C PRO A 105 -4.08 -31.29 -14.22
N ARG A 106 -5.28 -31.26 -14.78
CA ARG A 106 -5.53 -30.64 -16.08
C ARG A 106 -5.93 -29.19 -15.86
N TRP A 107 -5.08 -28.27 -16.28
CA TRP A 107 -5.38 -26.84 -16.25
C TRP A 107 -6.43 -26.49 -17.30
N VAL A 108 -7.52 -25.90 -16.84
CA VAL A 108 -8.51 -25.23 -17.70
C VAL A 108 -8.06 -23.82 -18.01
N MET A 109 -7.47 -23.17 -17.00
CA MET A 109 -6.83 -21.88 -17.10
C MET A 109 -5.59 -21.90 -16.21
N PRO A 110 -4.38 -21.72 -16.78
CA PRO A 110 -3.16 -21.67 -16.00
C PRO A 110 -3.17 -20.45 -15.06
N PRO A 111 -2.36 -20.45 -13.99
CA PRO A 111 -2.25 -19.30 -13.10
C PRO A 111 -1.84 -18.04 -13.84
N THR A 112 -2.73 -17.06 -13.78
CA THR A 112 -2.56 -15.74 -14.39
C THR A 112 -2.82 -14.68 -13.33
N HIS A 113 -2.11 -13.56 -13.44
CA HIS A 113 -2.30 -12.44 -12.53
C HIS A 113 -3.61 -11.71 -12.87
N ASP A 114 -4.49 -11.55 -11.88
CA ASP A 114 -5.79 -10.88 -11.99
C ASP A 114 -5.99 -9.87 -10.85
N GLY A 115 -5.85 -8.60 -11.19
CA GLY A 115 -6.03 -7.49 -10.24
C GLY A 115 -4.93 -7.47 -9.19
N LYS A 116 -5.30 -7.74 -7.93
CA LYS A 116 -4.39 -7.82 -6.77
C LYS A 116 -4.16 -9.27 -6.32
N GLY A 117 -3.98 -10.18 -7.27
CA GLY A 117 -3.83 -11.59 -6.98
C GLY A 117 -3.67 -12.46 -8.21
N TRP A 118 -3.80 -13.77 -7.99
CA TRP A 118 -3.60 -14.83 -8.97
C TRP A 118 -4.87 -15.64 -9.12
N HIS A 119 -5.22 -15.94 -10.37
CA HIS A 119 -6.40 -16.71 -10.73
C HIS A 119 -6.00 -17.92 -11.55
N CYS A 120 -6.48 -19.11 -11.17
CA CYS A 120 -6.29 -20.33 -11.94
C CYS A 120 -7.53 -21.22 -11.87
N GLN A 121 -7.70 -22.08 -12.89
CA GLN A 121 -8.75 -23.09 -12.92
C GLN A 121 -8.15 -24.45 -13.28
N LEU A 122 -8.42 -25.46 -12.46
CA LEU A 122 -7.93 -26.82 -12.69
C LEU A 122 -9.00 -27.86 -12.41
N LEU A 123 -9.03 -28.92 -13.22
CA LEU A 123 -9.93 -30.05 -13.03
C LEU A 123 -9.43 -30.90 -11.86
N LEU A 124 -10.28 -31.15 -10.86
CA LEU A 124 -10.00 -32.03 -9.74
C LEU A 124 -10.15 -33.51 -10.13
N PRO A 125 -9.48 -34.45 -9.43
CA PRO A 125 -9.69 -35.87 -9.67
C PRO A 125 -11.06 -36.31 -9.14
N GLU A 126 -11.60 -37.37 -9.73
CA GLU A 126 -12.84 -37.99 -9.24
C GLU A 126 -12.75 -38.37 -7.75
N GLY A 127 -13.82 -38.08 -7.01
CA GLY A 127 -13.89 -38.34 -5.57
C GLY A 127 -13.22 -37.28 -4.68
N VAL A 128 -12.71 -36.18 -5.25
CA VAL A 128 -12.24 -35.01 -4.50
C VAL A 128 -13.06 -33.79 -4.91
N THR A 129 -13.84 -33.24 -3.98
CA THR A 129 -14.67 -32.06 -4.24
C THR A 129 -13.97 -30.77 -3.76
N VAL A 130 -14.39 -29.62 -4.29
CA VAL A 130 -13.92 -28.31 -3.82
C VAL A 130 -14.30 -28.08 -2.35
N GLU A 131 -15.40 -28.65 -1.87
CA GLU A 131 -15.79 -28.61 -0.46
C GLU A 131 -14.76 -29.29 0.45
N MET A 132 -14.22 -30.45 0.06
CA MET A 132 -13.14 -31.11 0.82
C MET A 132 -11.88 -30.25 0.93
N ILE A 133 -11.59 -29.48 -0.12
CA ILE A 133 -10.48 -28.51 -0.16
C ILE A 133 -10.78 -27.34 0.78
N ASN A 134 -12.00 -26.79 0.72
CA ASN A 134 -12.45 -25.70 1.60
C ASN A 134 -12.39 -26.08 3.08
N ASN A 135 -12.73 -27.33 3.44
CA ASN A 135 -12.62 -27.83 4.81
C ASN A 135 -11.17 -27.82 5.35
N ASN A 136 -10.17 -27.86 4.46
CA ASN A 136 -8.74 -27.76 4.79
C ASN A 136 -8.11 -26.45 4.31
N LYS A 137 -8.92 -25.40 4.09
CA LYS A 137 -8.46 -24.10 3.59
C LYS A 137 -7.31 -23.48 4.40
N PRO A 138 -7.25 -23.57 5.74
CA PRO A 138 -6.10 -23.04 6.48
C PRO A 138 -4.77 -23.67 6.08
N VAL A 139 -4.76 -24.96 5.76
CA VAL A 139 -3.57 -25.68 5.29
C VAL A 139 -3.21 -25.26 3.87
N LEU A 140 -4.20 -25.16 2.98
CA LEU A 140 -3.99 -24.65 1.62
C LEU A 140 -3.38 -23.24 1.64
N ALA A 141 -3.95 -22.34 2.45
CA ALA A 141 -3.45 -20.97 2.57
C ALA A 141 -2.04 -20.92 3.16
N HIS A 142 -1.78 -21.71 4.20
CA HIS A 142 -0.43 -21.85 4.77
C HIS A 142 0.58 -22.32 3.72
N ASN A 143 0.24 -23.33 2.92
CA ASN A 143 1.11 -23.87 1.88
C ASN A 143 1.40 -22.86 0.75
N LEU A 144 0.49 -21.90 0.52
CA LEU A 144 0.67 -20.79 -0.43
C LEU A 144 1.29 -19.54 0.21
N LEU A 145 1.67 -19.59 1.49
CA LEU A 145 2.17 -18.45 2.27
C LEU A 145 1.18 -17.26 2.28
N ARG A 146 -0.10 -17.57 2.47
CA ARG A 146 -1.23 -16.63 2.52
C ARG A 146 -2.04 -16.78 3.79
N LEU A 147 -2.78 -15.73 4.15
CA LEU A 147 -3.83 -15.84 5.17
C LEU A 147 -5.03 -16.63 4.62
N PRO A 148 -5.80 -17.36 5.45
CA PRO A 148 -6.99 -18.09 4.99
C PRO A 148 -8.08 -17.21 4.35
N VAL A 149 -8.06 -15.91 4.67
CA VAL A 149 -8.93 -14.90 4.06
C VAL A 149 -8.42 -14.45 2.68
N GLU A 150 -7.18 -14.72 2.31
CA GLU A 150 -6.55 -14.38 1.03
C GLU A 150 -6.62 -15.51 -0.01
N VAL A 151 -7.32 -16.61 0.31
CA VAL A 151 -7.44 -17.77 -0.57
C VAL A 151 -8.90 -18.17 -0.72
N TRP A 152 -9.38 -18.27 -1.96
CA TRP A 152 -10.77 -18.57 -2.29
C TRP A 152 -10.86 -19.69 -3.33
N PRO A 153 -10.92 -20.95 -2.89
CA PRO A 153 -11.26 -22.07 -3.76
C PRO A 153 -12.78 -22.18 -3.90
N THR A 154 -13.25 -22.12 -5.14
CA THR A 154 -14.68 -22.16 -5.50
C THR A 154 -14.91 -23.12 -6.65
N GLU A 155 -16.15 -23.56 -6.83
CA GLU A 155 -16.55 -24.38 -7.97
C GLU A 155 -17.47 -23.56 -8.88
N PRO A 156 -17.06 -23.23 -10.13
CA PRO A 156 -17.92 -22.51 -11.05
C PRO A 156 -19.18 -23.32 -11.38
N ARG A 157 -20.34 -22.65 -11.39
CA ARG A 157 -21.64 -23.31 -11.66
C ARG A 157 -21.73 -23.93 -13.05
N ASP A 158 -20.97 -23.41 -14.00
CA ASP A 158 -20.92 -23.84 -15.41
C ASP A 158 -19.89 -24.96 -15.67
N LYS A 159 -18.99 -25.24 -14.70
CA LYS A 159 -17.89 -26.22 -14.86
C LYS A 159 -17.78 -27.13 -13.63
N PRO A 160 -18.67 -28.12 -13.48
CA PRO A 160 -18.59 -29.08 -12.38
C PRO A 160 -17.28 -29.88 -12.41
N GLY A 161 -16.69 -30.13 -11.24
CA GLY A 161 -15.41 -30.80 -11.07
C GLY A 161 -14.18 -29.90 -11.28
N VAL A 162 -14.38 -28.63 -11.66
CA VAL A 162 -13.29 -27.65 -11.79
C VAL A 162 -13.18 -26.81 -10.52
N MET A 163 -11.98 -26.77 -9.94
CA MET A 163 -11.66 -25.80 -8.90
C MET A 163 -11.22 -24.50 -9.55
N ASP A 164 -11.94 -23.42 -9.26
CA ASP A 164 -11.54 -22.05 -9.48
C ASP A 164 -10.87 -21.52 -8.21
N LEU A 165 -9.57 -21.26 -8.30
CA LEU A 165 -8.77 -20.77 -7.20
C LEU A 165 -8.35 -19.33 -7.50
N TRP A 166 -8.84 -18.41 -6.68
CA TRP A 166 -8.32 -17.06 -6.60
C TRP A 166 -7.50 -16.88 -5.31
N THR A 167 -6.31 -16.32 -5.42
CA THR A 167 -5.37 -16.09 -4.31
C THR A 167 -4.90 -14.65 -4.35
N ALA A 168 -5.15 -13.87 -3.30
CA ALA A 168 -4.71 -12.48 -3.25
C ALA A 168 -3.18 -12.38 -3.12
N ASP A 169 -2.62 -11.23 -3.50
CA ASP A 169 -1.21 -10.93 -3.25
C ASP A 169 -0.92 -10.93 -1.75
N GLN A 170 0.30 -11.32 -1.38
CA GLN A 170 0.67 -11.51 0.00
C GLN A 170 0.48 -10.23 0.82
N GLY A 171 -0.34 -10.32 1.89
CA GLY A 171 -0.60 -9.20 2.79
C GLY A 171 -1.39 -8.06 2.15
N SER A 172 -1.95 -8.26 0.94
CA SER A 172 -2.75 -7.24 0.24
C SER A 172 -3.98 -6.80 1.04
N LEU A 173 -4.53 -7.69 1.86
CA LEU A 173 -5.68 -7.41 2.73
C LEU A 173 -5.29 -6.77 4.08
N THR A 174 -4.00 -6.75 4.43
CA THR A 174 -3.49 -6.15 5.67
C THR A 174 -2.94 -4.73 5.44
N LYS A 175 -2.58 -4.42 4.19
CA LYS A 175 -2.08 -3.10 3.80
C LYS A 175 -3.21 -2.07 3.78
N PRO A 176 -2.91 -0.77 4.02
CA PRO A 176 -3.88 0.30 3.84
C PRO A 176 -4.51 0.25 2.44
N ILE A 177 -5.83 0.43 2.38
CA ILE A 177 -6.53 0.58 1.11
C ILE A 177 -6.11 1.89 0.43
N ALA A 178 -6.25 1.92 -0.89
CA ALA A 178 -6.01 3.14 -1.66
C ALA A 178 -6.93 4.27 -1.16
N PRO A 179 -6.50 5.55 -1.26
CA PRO A 179 -7.33 6.68 -0.89
C PRO A 179 -8.70 6.63 -1.59
N TRP A 180 -9.74 7.07 -0.87
CA TRP A 180 -11.09 7.10 -1.41
C TRP A 180 -11.14 7.96 -2.69
N PRO A 181 -11.74 7.50 -3.80
CA PRO A 181 -11.65 8.19 -5.08
C PRO A 181 -12.18 9.64 -5.07
N LEU A 182 -13.15 9.93 -4.20
CA LEU A 182 -13.78 11.25 -4.07
C LEU A 182 -13.23 12.06 -2.89
N LEU A 183 -12.05 11.69 -2.37
CA LEU A 183 -11.46 12.35 -1.19
C LEU A 183 -11.00 13.79 -1.46
N ARG A 184 -10.56 14.09 -2.68
CA ARG A 184 -9.94 15.39 -3.03
C ARG A 184 -10.79 16.20 -4.00
N ASP A 185 -11.24 15.57 -5.08
CA ASP A 185 -12.13 16.17 -6.07
C ASP A 185 -13.13 15.14 -6.61
N GLY A 186 -14.02 15.61 -7.48
CA GLY A 186 -15.00 14.78 -8.17
C GLY A 186 -16.44 15.11 -7.80
N THR A 187 -17.36 14.45 -8.52
CA THR A 187 -18.81 14.54 -8.32
C THR A 187 -19.37 13.14 -8.24
N ALA A 188 -20.46 12.97 -7.50
CA ALA A 188 -21.20 11.71 -7.47
C ALA A 188 -22.51 11.84 -8.26
N ASP A 189 -22.99 10.70 -8.77
CA ASP A 189 -24.31 10.55 -9.35
C ASP A 189 -25.06 9.55 -8.48
N TYR A 190 -26.03 10.03 -7.69
CA TYR A 190 -26.80 9.23 -6.74
C TYR A 190 -27.50 8.05 -7.41
N PHE A 191 -27.90 8.20 -8.68
CA PHE A 191 -28.61 7.18 -9.44
C PHE A 191 -27.70 6.06 -9.92
N LYS A 192 -26.43 6.36 -10.21
CA LYS A 192 -25.41 5.35 -10.57
C LYS A 192 -24.81 4.67 -9.34
N GLY A 193 -24.85 5.34 -8.20
CA GLY A 193 -24.27 4.86 -6.95
C GLY A 193 -22.91 5.49 -6.65
N VAL A 194 -22.43 5.26 -5.44
CA VAL A 194 -21.26 5.95 -4.88
C VAL A 194 -20.14 4.96 -4.53
N PRO A 195 -18.86 5.32 -4.65
CA PRO A 195 -17.78 4.45 -4.23
C PRO A 195 -17.83 4.21 -2.72
N VAL A 196 -18.06 2.96 -2.29
CA VAL A 196 -18.15 2.60 -0.87
C VAL A 196 -16.99 1.71 -0.39
N GLY A 197 -16.26 1.10 -1.31
CA GLY A 197 -15.16 0.21 -0.97
C GLY A 197 -14.44 -0.31 -2.20
N VAL A 198 -13.54 -1.25 -1.95
CA VAL A 198 -12.77 -1.93 -2.99
C VAL A 198 -12.87 -3.43 -2.71
N ASP A 199 -13.14 -4.21 -3.74
CA ASP A 199 -13.18 -5.66 -3.61
C ASP A 199 -11.76 -6.22 -3.42
N PRO A 200 -11.61 -7.48 -2.99
CA PRO A 200 -10.28 -8.09 -2.86
C PRO A 200 -9.44 -8.06 -4.14
N ARG A 201 -10.07 -8.04 -5.32
CA ARG A 201 -9.38 -7.95 -6.63
C ARG A 201 -8.92 -6.53 -6.96
N GLY A 202 -9.20 -5.55 -6.12
CA GLY A 202 -8.85 -4.15 -6.33
C GLY A 202 -9.86 -3.36 -7.15
N LYS A 203 -11.03 -3.91 -7.46
CA LYS A 203 -12.08 -3.22 -8.21
C LYS A 203 -12.92 -2.37 -7.28
N LEU A 204 -13.27 -1.18 -7.76
CA LEU A 204 -14.12 -0.26 -7.02
C LEU A 204 -15.53 -0.85 -6.86
N VAL A 205 -16.01 -0.87 -5.62
CA VAL A 205 -17.38 -1.28 -5.29
C VAL A 205 -18.25 -0.02 -5.21
N LEU A 206 -19.21 0.07 -6.13
CA LEU A 206 -20.22 1.11 -6.12
C LEU A 206 -21.42 0.66 -5.28
N GLY A 207 -21.69 1.40 -4.21
CA GLY A 207 -22.89 1.26 -3.40
C GLY A 207 -24.07 1.93 -4.10
N ARG A 208 -25.03 1.12 -4.53
CA ARG A 208 -26.29 1.60 -5.10
C ARG A 208 -27.16 2.21 -4.01
N LEU A 209 -27.51 3.48 -4.16
CA LEU A 209 -28.41 4.21 -3.23
C LEU A 209 -29.81 4.37 -3.82
N PHE A 210 -29.91 4.65 -5.12
CA PHE A 210 -31.20 4.78 -5.77
C PHE A 210 -32.00 3.46 -5.80
N ALA A 211 -33.25 3.55 -5.33
CA ALA A 211 -34.18 2.43 -5.19
C ALA A 211 -33.62 1.26 -4.33
N ALA A 212 -32.78 1.56 -3.35
CA ALA A 212 -32.19 0.59 -2.45
C ALA A 212 -32.26 1.05 -0.99
N ASN A 213 -32.53 0.11 -0.08
CA ASN A 213 -32.46 0.32 1.37
C ASN A 213 -31.30 -0.52 1.93
N TRP A 214 -30.52 0.06 2.84
CA TRP A 214 -29.33 -0.58 3.39
C TRP A 214 -29.54 -0.92 4.86
N GLY A 215 -29.16 -2.14 5.24
CA GLY A 215 -28.99 -2.55 6.64
C GLY A 215 -27.52 -2.82 6.89
N VAL A 216 -26.90 -2.07 7.81
CA VAL A 216 -25.49 -2.23 8.16
C VAL A 216 -25.40 -2.66 9.62
N ALA A 217 -24.86 -3.85 9.86
CA ALA A 217 -24.71 -4.43 11.19
C ALA A 217 -23.28 -4.95 11.38
N GLY A 218 -22.76 -4.83 12.60
CA GLY A 218 -21.43 -5.30 12.95
C GLY A 218 -21.05 -4.93 14.38
N MET A 219 -20.05 -5.62 14.91
CA MET A 219 -19.49 -5.32 16.24
C MET A 219 -18.85 -3.93 16.27
N MET A 220 -18.66 -3.36 17.47
CA MET A 220 -17.92 -2.11 17.62
C MET A 220 -16.51 -2.24 17.01
N GLY A 221 -16.07 -1.21 16.28
CA GLY A 221 -14.76 -1.22 15.59
C GLY A 221 -14.73 -1.94 14.23
N SER A 222 -15.81 -2.60 13.79
CA SER A 222 -15.86 -3.31 12.50
C SER A 222 -15.88 -2.42 11.24
N GLY A 223 -15.93 -1.09 11.40
CA GLY A 223 -16.05 -0.16 10.27
C GLY A 223 -17.48 0.15 9.82
N LYS A 224 -18.51 -0.27 10.58
CA LYS A 224 -19.93 -0.01 10.26
C LYS A 224 -20.24 1.48 10.04
N SER A 225 -19.81 2.36 10.95
CA SER A 225 -20.03 3.81 10.83
C SER A 225 -19.25 4.36 9.64
N THR A 226 -18.02 3.90 9.43
CA THR A 226 -17.18 4.31 8.29
C THR A 226 -17.86 4.00 6.95
N LEU A 227 -18.50 2.84 6.80
CA LEU A 227 -19.24 2.48 5.59
C LEU A 227 -20.43 3.42 5.35
N ILE A 228 -21.23 3.67 6.40
CA ILE A 228 -22.39 4.58 6.33
C ILE A 228 -21.93 6.00 5.96
N ILE A 229 -20.90 6.51 6.64
CA ILE A 229 -20.35 7.84 6.41
C ILE A 229 -19.74 7.94 5.01
N THR A 230 -19.08 6.90 4.50
CA THR A 230 -18.51 6.89 3.14
C THR A 230 -19.61 6.96 2.08
N ALA A 231 -20.69 6.18 2.25
CA ALA A 231 -21.85 6.25 1.36
C ALA A 231 -22.52 7.63 1.42
N LEU A 232 -22.65 8.19 2.62
CA LEU A 232 -23.22 9.51 2.84
C LEU A 232 -22.36 10.63 2.22
N LEU A 233 -21.04 10.60 2.42
CA LEU A 233 -20.08 11.51 1.80
C LEU A 233 -20.20 11.48 0.28
N GLY A 234 -20.34 10.29 -0.31
CA GLY A 234 -20.61 10.17 -1.73
C GLY A 234 -21.94 10.81 -2.14
N ALA A 235 -23.01 10.55 -1.39
CA ALA A 235 -24.35 11.04 -1.71
C ALA A 235 -24.44 12.58 -1.67
N ILE A 236 -23.81 13.24 -0.69
CA ILE A 236 -23.87 14.71 -0.53
C ILE A 236 -23.09 15.49 -1.60
N LEU A 237 -22.27 14.80 -2.40
CA LEU A 237 -21.58 15.40 -3.55
C LEU A 237 -22.48 15.54 -4.76
N ASP A 238 -23.63 14.86 -4.78
CA ASP A 238 -24.67 15.08 -5.78
C ASP A 238 -25.57 16.25 -5.32
N PRO A 239 -25.67 17.35 -6.11
CA PRO A 239 -26.44 18.53 -5.71
C PRO A 239 -27.95 18.29 -5.62
N LEU A 240 -28.48 17.18 -6.15
CA LEU A 240 -29.90 16.84 -6.09
C LEU A 240 -30.29 16.14 -4.78
N VAL A 241 -29.32 15.77 -3.95
CA VAL A 241 -29.55 14.96 -2.75
C VAL A 241 -29.73 15.85 -1.53
N GLU A 242 -30.85 15.65 -0.83
CA GLU A 242 -31.06 16.13 0.53
C GLU A 242 -30.89 14.97 1.51
N VAL A 243 -30.23 15.23 2.65
CA VAL A 243 -29.96 14.19 3.66
C VAL A 243 -30.43 14.64 5.03
N ASP A 244 -31.19 13.78 5.68
CA ASP A 244 -31.44 13.83 7.12
C ASP A 244 -30.70 12.69 7.83
N VAL A 245 -30.04 13.02 8.94
CA VAL A 245 -29.35 12.05 9.79
C VAL A 245 -29.99 12.08 11.17
N TYR A 246 -30.47 10.92 11.63
CA TYR A 246 -30.97 10.68 12.98
C TYR A 246 -30.05 9.67 13.66
N CYS A 247 -29.17 10.16 14.55
CA CYS A 247 -28.24 9.34 15.32
C CYS A 247 -28.80 9.12 16.73
N MET A 248 -29.28 7.90 17.00
CA MET A 248 -29.79 7.50 18.32
C MET A 248 -28.68 7.05 19.27
N ALA A 249 -27.57 7.79 19.30
CA ALA A 249 -26.42 7.57 20.16
C ALA A 249 -25.61 8.87 20.30
N VAL A 250 -24.96 9.09 21.44
CA VAL A 250 -24.07 10.24 21.63
C VAL A 250 -22.71 9.96 20.98
N ASN A 251 -22.47 10.57 19.83
CA ASN A 251 -21.18 10.63 19.15
C ASN A 251 -21.11 11.86 18.22
N ALA A 252 -19.92 12.14 17.70
CA ALA A 252 -19.65 13.26 16.80
C ALA A 252 -19.40 12.79 15.34
N ASP A 253 -19.81 11.57 14.99
CA ASP A 253 -19.47 10.93 13.71
C ASP A 253 -19.93 11.77 12.49
N TYR A 254 -21.02 12.53 12.67
CA TYR A 254 -21.68 13.31 11.61
C TYR A 254 -21.48 14.82 11.74
N ASP A 255 -20.83 15.31 12.80
CA ASP A 255 -20.63 16.75 13.01
C ASP A 255 -19.93 17.45 11.83
N PRO A 256 -18.88 16.87 11.20
CA PRO A 256 -18.24 17.49 10.04
C PRO A 256 -19.18 17.64 8.83
N LEU A 257 -20.26 16.86 8.76
CA LEU A 257 -21.22 16.86 7.65
C LEU A 257 -22.33 17.91 7.83
N LYS A 258 -22.50 18.45 9.04
CA LYS A 258 -23.58 19.39 9.39
C LYS A 258 -23.85 20.50 8.36
N PRO A 259 -22.84 21.14 7.72
CA PRO A 259 -23.10 22.19 6.72
C PRO A 259 -23.81 21.71 5.44
N ARG A 260 -23.83 20.39 5.17
CA ARG A 260 -24.42 19.78 3.97
C ARG A 260 -25.66 18.93 4.28
N LEU A 261 -26.01 18.74 5.55
CA LEU A 261 -27.19 17.99 5.97
C LEU A 261 -28.38 18.94 6.12
N ARG A 262 -29.56 18.49 5.68
CA ARG A 262 -30.84 19.17 5.95
C ARG A 262 -31.18 19.08 7.43
N THR A 263 -30.99 17.88 8.00
CA THR A 263 -31.20 17.60 9.43
C THR A 263 -30.04 16.79 9.97
N LEU A 264 -29.52 17.20 11.12
CA LEU A 264 -28.67 16.37 11.97
C LEU A 264 -29.28 16.35 13.37
N PHE A 265 -29.88 15.23 13.74
CA PHE A 265 -30.48 14.99 15.04
C PHE A 265 -29.67 13.93 15.77
N VAL A 266 -29.13 14.27 16.95
CA VAL A 266 -28.32 13.36 17.78
C VAL A 266 -28.90 13.33 19.18
N SER A 267 -29.25 12.13 19.66
CA SER A 267 -29.80 11.92 21.00
C SER A 267 -29.65 10.46 21.41
N ASP A 268 -29.33 10.19 22.67
CA ASP A 268 -29.42 8.85 23.27
C ASP A 268 -30.67 8.68 24.16
N ASP A 269 -31.50 9.72 24.26
CA ASP A 269 -32.68 9.76 25.10
C ASP A 269 -33.85 9.00 24.45
N PRO A 270 -34.37 7.92 25.08
CA PRO A 270 -35.53 7.21 24.58
C PRO A 270 -36.80 8.08 24.43
N GLU A 271 -36.93 9.17 25.20
CA GLU A 271 -38.06 10.11 25.07
C GLU A 271 -38.07 10.84 23.72
N GLN A 272 -36.95 10.82 22.98
CA GLN A 272 -36.83 11.42 21.66
C GLN A 272 -37.20 10.48 20.50
N ILE A 273 -37.54 9.21 20.78
CA ILE A 273 -38.00 8.26 19.75
C ILE A 273 -39.21 8.80 18.94
N PRO A 274 -40.23 9.45 19.55
CA PRO A 274 -41.34 10.05 18.81
C PRO A 274 -40.89 11.05 17.75
N THR A 275 -39.86 11.86 18.02
CA THR A 275 -39.29 12.83 17.07
C THR A 275 -38.81 12.14 15.78
N VAL A 276 -38.11 11.01 15.92
CA VAL A 276 -37.63 10.22 14.77
C VAL A 276 -38.80 9.57 14.02
N LEU A 277 -39.77 9.05 14.76
CA LEU A 277 -40.97 8.43 14.17
C LEU A 277 -41.79 9.44 13.36
N ASP A 278 -41.93 10.66 13.85
CA ASP A 278 -42.66 11.72 13.15
C ASP A 278 -41.93 12.18 11.88
N ALA A 279 -40.60 12.23 11.89
CA ALA A 279 -39.82 12.45 10.68
C ALA A 279 -40.02 11.36 9.62
N LEU A 280 -40.01 10.08 10.04
CA LEU A 280 -40.28 8.94 9.15
C LEU A 280 -41.70 9.00 8.56
N ARG A 281 -42.70 9.38 9.36
CA ARG A 281 -44.08 9.61 8.89
C ARG A 281 -44.14 10.75 7.88
N GLY A 282 -43.37 11.82 8.09
CA GLY A 282 -43.21 12.93 7.15
C GLY A 282 -42.70 12.45 5.78
N LEU A 283 -41.62 11.66 5.78
CA LEU A 283 -41.06 11.07 4.55
C LEU A 283 -42.07 10.17 3.81
N MET A 284 -42.86 9.39 4.54
CA MET A 284 -43.92 8.56 3.95
C MET A 284 -45.03 9.40 3.29
N SER A 285 -45.40 10.53 3.92
CA SER A 285 -46.36 11.47 3.35
C SER A 285 -45.82 12.13 2.07
N GLU A 286 -44.56 12.56 2.10
CA GLU A 286 -43.91 13.18 0.93
C GLU A 286 -43.81 12.21 -0.25
N LEU A 287 -43.43 10.96 0.01
CA LEU A 287 -43.42 9.89 -1.00
C LEU A 287 -44.80 9.73 -1.65
N SER A 288 -45.86 9.74 -0.83
CA SER A 288 -47.24 9.61 -1.32
C SER A 288 -47.65 10.81 -2.19
N GLU A 289 -47.25 12.03 -1.83
CA GLU A 289 -47.49 13.23 -2.63
C GLU A 289 -46.74 13.19 -3.97
N ARG A 290 -45.45 12.83 -3.95
CA ARG A 290 -44.65 12.66 -5.17
C ARG A 290 -45.28 11.59 -6.08
N GLY A 291 -45.74 10.47 -5.51
CA GLY A 291 -46.45 9.43 -6.25
C GLY A 291 -47.72 9.92 -6.94
N ARG A 292 -48.53 10.75 -6.26
CA ARG A 292 -49.72 11.37 -6.87
C ARG A 292 -49.37 12.31 -8.03
N LYS A 293 -48.29 13.09 -7.91
CA LYS A 293 -47.83 13.99 -8.99
C LYS A 293 -47.36 13.25 -10.23
N LEU A 294 -46.84 12.02 -10.08
CA LEU A 294 -46.40 11.19 -11.21
C LEU A 294 -47.56 10.47 -11.93
N GLN A 295 -48.74 10.40 -11.30
CA GLN A 295 -49.95 9.82 -11.91
C GLN A 295 -50.78 10.83 -12.70
N ALA A 296 -50.57 12.13 -12.47
CA ALA A 296 -51.26 13.24 -13.15
C ALA A 296 -50.54 13.61 -14.45
#